data_AF-A0A6A7LIR8-F1
#
_entry.id   AF-A0A6A7LIR8-F1
#
_cell.length_a   1.000
_cell.length_b   1.000
_cell.length_c   1.000
_cell.angle_alpha   90.00
_cell.angle_beta   90.00
_cell.angle_gamma   90.00
#
_symmetry.space_group_name_H-M   'P 1'
#
loop_
_entity.id
_entity.type
_entity.pdbx_description
1 polymer ?
#
loop_
_entity_poly.entity_id
_entity_poly.type
_entity_poly.pdbx_seq_one_letter_code
_entity_poly.pdbx_strand_id
1 'polypeptide(L)'
;MVDLESILFPSISDRQATVVIIIVIAFLIPDTMINTVSDFLVPQTTSVWGISFFIAISIMFAISQYLLLRFVWLKTKDIRSKSFLFNGLQKIVIASQYIMLSIIVVIICQILFLSQYYMAFLIWSTVINLLLTIGLLGILARQLFLWYLYYKRGSFVILSYAVGFVIMSMTFSLALLIDLHSFSSKQDIVTPYSEVVFPDFDNADWLLLVFHYIYQYSDLISFIFIWGASALLLLHYRKRIGLVKFWIVISLPLVYYLGSIVEVIGLYEPQSDTEFYFFYLYISLYSIAGGIMFGITFISIARKIDNPRIKGYMTLTAFGFILLYISSPMTLVASTYPPFGIASLSFSGLSCYLLLIGLYSTAISLSQHAQLRKAIRNSINEQHSRLIDGIGMSELQREIDKRITPLVQRR
;
A
#
# COMPACT_ATOMS: atom_id res chain seq x y z
N MET A 1 20.73 12.14 -34.51
CA MET A 1 19.99 12.90 -33.48
C MET A 1 19.88 12.00 -32.27
N VAL A 2 20.70 12.23 -31.25
CA VAL A 2 20.61 11.46 -30.00
C VAL A 2 19.41 12.01 -29.25
N ASP A 3 18.45 11.14 -28.94
CA ASP A 3 17.19 11.53 -28.33
C ASP A 3 17.47 12.08 -26.93
N LEU A 4 17.23 13.38 -26.71
CA LEU A 4 17.56 14.05 -25.44
C LEU A 4 16.81 13.41 -24.26
N GLU A 5 15.64 12.80 -24.53
CA GLU A 5 14.90 11.96 -23.58
C GLU A 5 15.69 10.73 -23.13
N SER A 6 16.49 10.11 -24.00
CA SER A 6 17.24 8.88 -23.67
C SER A 6 18.49 9.13 -22.81
N ILE A 7 19.10 10.31 -22.92
CA ILE A 7 20.26 10.73 -22.12
C ILE A 7 19.82 11.26 -20.75
N LEU A 8 18.74 12.05 -20.70
CA LEU A 8 18.17 12.57 -19.45
C LEU A 8 17.43 11.49 -18.65
N PHE A 9 16.96 10.42 -19.33
CA PHE A 9 16.15 9.38 -18.72
C PHE A 9 16.59 7.94 -19.14
N PRO A 10 17.69 7.38 -18.58
CA PRO A 10 18.11 5.99 -18.82
C PRO A 10 17.08 4.96 -18.32
N SER A 11 16.81 3.89 -19.09
CA SER A 11 15.79 2.88 -18.75
C SER A 11 16.05 2.21 -17.38
N ILE A 12 15.03 2.19 -16.51
CA ILE A 12 15.12 1.56 -15.19
C ILE A 12 14.83 0.06 -15.34
N SER A 13 15.81 -0.78 -15.01
CA SER A 13 15.67 -2.24 -14.98
C SER A 13 14.88 -2.72 -13.76
N ASP A 14 14.28 -3.92 -13.86
CA ASP A 14 13.54 -4.52 -12.73
C ASP A 14 14.44 -4.68 -11.49
N ARG A 15 15.73 -4.99 -11.68
CA ARG A 15 16.72 -5.10 -10.59
C ARG A 15 16.94 -3.77 -9.87
N GLN A 16 17.12 -2.68 -10.63
CA GLN A 16 17.27 -1.34 -10.04
C GLN A 16 16.01 -0.94 -9.25
N ALA A 17 14.82 -1.20 -9.79
CA ALA A 17 13.57 -0.93 -9.08
C ALA A 17 13.44 -1.75 -7.78
N THR A 18 13.89 -3.01 -7.78
CA THR A 18 13.94 -3.82 -6.54
C THR A 18 14.89 -3.23 -5.51
N VAL A 19 16.09 -2.78 -5.93
CA VAL A 19 17.05 -2.14 -5.01
C VAL A 19 16.46 -0.87 -4.40
N VAL A 20 15.81 -0.03 -5.21
CA VAL A 20 15.11 1.18 -4.73
C VAL A 20 14.08 0.81 -3.66
N ILE A 21 13.24 -0.20 -3.90
CA ILE A 21 12.25 -0.64 -2.92
C ILE A 21 12.87 -1.16 -1.63
N ILE A 22 13.96 -1.93 -1.70
CA ILE A 22 14.65 -2.39 -0.49
C ILE A 22 15.18 -1.20 0.33
N ILE A 23 15.77 -0.21 -0.33
CA ILE A 23 16.24 1.01 0.32
C ILE A 23 15.06 1.77 0.93
N VAL A 24 13.95 1.95 0.20
CA VAL A 24 12.73 2.58 0.73
C VAL A 24 12.27 1.89 2.00
N ILE A 25 12.11 0.56 1.97
CA ILE A 25 11.67 -0.22 3.15
C ILE A 25 12.59 0.03 4.35
N ALA A 26 13.91 0.06 4.13
CA ALA A 26 14.89 0.28 5.19
C ALA A 26 14.77 1.66 5.85
N PHE A 27 14.31 2.69 5.13
CA PHE A 27 14.05 4.04 5.68
C PHE A 27 12.64 4.20 6.25
N LEU A 28 11.64 3.55 5.67
CA LEU A 28 10.26 3.63 6.16
C LEU A 28 10.05 2.86 7.46
N ILE A 29 10.78 1.76 7.70
CA ILE A 29 10.68 1.01 8.96
C ILE A 29 11.01 1.92 10.17
N PRO A 30 12.18 2.61 10.23
CA PRO A 30 12.46 3.56 11.31
C PRO A 30 11.46 4.71 11.37
N ASP A 31 11.01 5.25 10.23
CA ASP A 31 10.01 6.32 10.18
C ASP A 31 8.70 5.91 10.87
N THR A 32 8.21 4.70 10.56
CA THR A 32 7.05 4.07 11.19
C THR A 32 7.27 3.88 12.69
N MET A 33 8.39 3.28 13.10
CA MET A 33 8.67 3.02 14.51
C MET A 33 8.72 4.31 15.32
N ILE A 34 9.46 5.31 14.84
CA ILE A 34 9.58 6.61 15.54
C ILE A 34 8.23 7.29 15.65
N ASN A 35 7.40 7.26 14.60
CA ASN A 35 6.06 7.84 14.66
C ASN A 35 5.20 7.20 15.76
N THR A 36 5.23 5.87 15.88
CA THR A 36 4.40 5.12 16.83
C THR A 36 4.80 5.34 18.30
N VAL A 37 6.08 5.53 18.61
CA VAL A 37 6.59 5.72 19.99
C VAL A 37 7.19 7.11 20.21
N SER A 38 6.63 8.11 19.53
CA SER A 38 7.21 9.45 19.43
C SER A 38 7.15 10.25 20.73
N ASP A 39 6.19 9.97 21.58
CA ASP A 39 6.02 10.48 22.95
C ASP A 39 7.22 10.11 23.85
N PHE A 40 7.74 8.89 23.73
CA PHE A 40 8.95 8.44 24.45
C PHE A 40 10.25 9.02 23.87
N LEU A 41 10.21 9.53 22.63
CA LEU A 41 11.39 9.93 21.87
C LEU A 41 11.51 11.44 21.67
N VAL A 42 10.71 12.26 22.36
CA VAL A 42 10.70 13.73 22.19
C VAL A 42 12.10 14.36 22.28
N PRO A 43 12.97 14.04 23.27
CA PRO A 43 14.32 14.60 23.32
C PRO A 43 15.19 14.21 22.12
N GLN A 44 14.98 13.03 21.55
CA GLN A 44 15.73 12.48 20.43
C GLN A 44 15.23 13.03 19.10
N THR A 45 13.91 13.13 18.90
CA THR A 45 13.29 13.62 17.67
C THR A 45 13.51 15.12 17.47
N THR A 46 13.43 15.91 18.54
CA THR A 46 13.66 17.37 18.51
C THR A 46 15.15 17.75 18.42
N SER A 47 16.07 16.80 18.64
CA SER A 47 17.51 17.03 18.52
C SER A 47 17.94 17.32 17.08
N VAL A 48 19.13 17.91 16.91
CA VAL A 48 19.75 18.13 15.59
C VAL A 48 19.86 16.81 14.79
N TRP A 49 20.13 15.69 15.48
CA TRP A 49 20.21 14.37 14.86
C TRP A 49 18.83 13.87 14.41
N GLY A 50 17.79 14.07 15.22
CA GLY A 50 16.41 13.72 14.87
C GLY A 50 15.91 14.48 13.65
N ILE A 51 16.14 15.81 13.63
CA ILE A 51 15.81 16.66 12.48
C ILE A 51 16.59 16.24 11.22
N SER A 52 17.89 15.98 11.35
CA SER A 52 18.73 15.53 10.23
C SER A 52 18.24 14.18 9.68
N PHE A 53 17.83 13.27 10.56
CA PHE A 53 17.30 11.97 10.16
C PHE A 53 15.95 12.10 9.43
N PHE A 54 15.06 12.96 9.91
CA PHE A 54 13.81 13.29 9.20
C PHE A 54 14.05 13.87 7.80
N ILE A 55 15.04 14.76 7.64
CA ILE A 55 15.43 15.30 6.33
C ILE A 55 15.96 14.18 5.42
N ALA A 56 16.78 13.27 5.95
CA ALA A 56 17.28 12.13 5.18
C ALA A 56 16.14 11.23 4.68
N ILE A 57 15.17 10.89 5.54
CA ILE A 57 13.96 10.15 5.15
C ILE A 57 13.19 10.90 4.05
N SER A 58 13.04 12.22 4.18
CA SER A 58 12.34 13.06 3.21
C SER A 58 13.04 13.11 1.84
N ILE A 59 14.38 13.17 1.81
CA ILE A 59 15.17 13.07 0.57
C ILE A 59 14.99 11.67 -0.06
N MET A 60 14.99 10.62 0.76
CA MET A 60 14.74 9.25 0.28
C MET A 60 13.33 9.09 -0.29
N PHE A 61 12.32 9.72 0.31
CA PHE A 61 10.98 9.82 -0.26
C PHE A 61 11.00 10.51 -1.62
N ALA A 62 11.66 11.67 -1.75
CA ALA A 62 11.79 12.41 -3.00
C ALA A 62 12.42 11.59 -4.14
N ILE A 63 13.54 10.92 -3.87
CA ILE A 63 14.22 10.10 -4.86
C ILE A 63 13.36 8.89 -5.24
N SER A 64 12.83 8.20 -4.24
CA SER A 64 12.13 6.93 -4.44
C SER A 64 10.79 7.09 -5.14
N GLN A 65 9.99 8.10 -4.76
CA GLN A 65 8.73 8.37 -5.46
C GLN A 65 8.98 8.66 -6.95
N TYR A 66 10.03 9.43 -7.27
CA TYR A 66 10.38 9.79 -8.64
C TYR A 66 10.76 8.54 -9.44
N LEU A 67 11.63 7.69 -8.88
CA LEU A 67 12.05 6.45 -9.53
C LEU A 67 10.89 5.47 -9.72
N LEU A 68 9.99 5.35 -8.74
CA LEU A 68 8.82 4.48 -8.83
C LEU A 68 7.80 4.98 -9.86
N LEU A 69 7.44 6.26 -9.84
CA LEU A 69 6.54 6.86 -10.82
C LEU A 69 7.08 6.68 -12.25
N ARG A 70 8.40 6.85 -12.41
CA ARG A 70 9.08 6.66 -13.68
C ARG A 70 9.09 5.20 -14.12
N PHE A 71 9.36 4.26 -13.20
CA PHE A 71 9.30 2.84 -13.48
C PHE A 71 7.91 2.41 -13.97
N VAL A 72 6.85 2.89 -13.31
CA VAL A 72 5.46 2.65 -13.74
C VAL A 72 5.20 3.24 -15.11
N TRP A 73 5.57 4.51 -15.31
CA TRP A 73 5.36 5.22 -16.57
C TRP A 73 5.93 4.46 -17.77
N LEU A 74 7.15 3.94 -17.64
CA LEU A 74 7.82 3.19 -18.70
C LEU A 74 7.18 1.82 -18.93
N LYS A 75 6.85 1.09 -17.85
CA LYS A 75 6.30 -0.27 -17.96
C LYS A 75 4.88 -0.30 -18.51
N THR A 76 4.06 0.70 -18.21
CA THR A 76 2.62 0.66 -18.50
C THR A 76 2.21 1.53 -19.70
N LYS A 77 3.17 2.19 -20.37
CA LYS A 77 2.95 3.13 -21.49
C LYS A 77 1.99 2.58 -22.55
N ASP A 78 2.22 1.35 -23.02
CA ASP A 78 1.46 0.73 -24.11
C ASP A 78 0.01 0.40 -23.75
N ILE A 79 -0.23 0.09 -22.47
CA ILE A 79 -1.56 -0.27 -21.96
C ILE A 79 -2.33 1.00 -21.58
N ARG A 80 -1.63 1.94 -20.93
CA ARG A 80 -2.18 3.22 -20.50
C ARG A 80 -2.62 4.08 -21.68
N SER A 81 -1.84 4.13 -22.77
CA SER A 81 -2.19 4.91 -23.96
C SER A 81 -3.52 4.49 -24.59
N LYS A 82 -3.96 3.25 -24.34
CA LYS A 82 -5.21 2.69 -24.85
C LYS A 82 -6.40 2.91 -23.92
N SER A 83 -6.20 3.46 -22.72
CA SER A 83 -7.27 3.66 -21.74
C SER A 83 -7.24 5.05 -21.10
N PHE A 84 -8.27 5.83 -21.42
CA PHE A 84 -8.44 7.19 -20.87
C PHE A 84 -8.42 7.20 -19.34
N LEU A 85 -9.11 6.25 -18.71
CA LEU A 85 -9.19 6.15 -17.25
C LEU A 85 -7.81 5.95 -16.61
N PHE A 86 -7.02 4.98 -17.08
CA PHE A 86 -5.70 4.71 -16.48
C PHE A 86 -4.66 5.79 -16.81
N ASN A 87 -4.82 6.49 -17.93
CA ASN A 87 -4.01 7.67 -18.24
C ASN A 87 -4.35 8.85 -17.32
N GLY A 88 -5.64 9.07 -17.03
CA GLY A 88 -6.10 10.07 -16.06
C GLY A 88 -5.63 9.75 -14.64
N LEU A 89 -5.82 8.51 -14.19
CA LEU A 89 -5.38 8.07 -12.86
C LEU A 89 -3.87 8.26 -12.66
N GLN A 90 -3.04 7.95 -13.67
CA GLN A 90 -1.60 8.19 -13.54
C GLN A 90 -1.28 9.66 -13.32
N LYS A 91 -1.94 10.56 -14.05
CA LYS A 91 -1.73 12.01 -13.89
C LYS A 91 -2.15 12.49 -12.51
N ILE A 92 -3.29 12.00 -11.99
CA ILE A 92 -3.77 12.31 -10.64
C ILE A 92 -2.74 11.86 -9.60
N VAL A 93 -2.24 10.62 -9.71
CA VAL A 93 -1.23 10.08 -8.78
C VAL A 93 0.10 10.84 -8.88
N ILE A 94 0.53 11.21 -10.08
CA ILE A 94 1.74 12.04 -10.24
C ILE A 94 1.54 13.40 -9.56
N ALA A 95 0.39 14.05 -9.80
CA ALA A 95 0.10 15.35 -9.20
C ALA A 95 0.05 15.27 -7.67
N SER A 96 -0.64 14.28 -7.09
CA SER A 96 -0.71 14.12 -5.64
C SER A 96 0.66 13.88 -5.01
N GLN A 97 1.52 13.06 -5.63
CA GLN A 97 2.87 12.77 -5.13
C GLN A 97 3.76 14.03 -5.12
N TYR A 98 3.71 14.84 -6.19
CA TYR A 98 4.44 16.11 -6.21
C TYR A 98 3.86 17.15 -5.23
N ILE A 99 2.55 17.14 -4.97
CA ILE A 99 1.95 17.96 -3.91
C ILE A 99 2.47 17.51 -2.54
N MET A 100 2.54 16.20 -2.27
CA MET A 100 3.12 15.68 -1.01
C MET A 100 4.58 16.07 -0.84
N LEU A 101 5.38 15.96 -1.90
CA LEU A 101 6.77 16.42 -1.90
C LEU A 101 6.85 17.91 -1.56
N SER A 102 5.98 18.72 -2.15
CA SER A 102 5.95 20.17 -1.90
C SER A 102 5.58 20.47 -0.45
N ILE A 103 4.60 19.77 0.12
CA ILE A 103 4.21 19.91 1.53
C ILE A 103 5.39 19.55 2.45
N ILE A 104 6.06 18.43 2.21
CA ILE A 104 7.22 18.00 3.02
C ILE A 104 8.35 19.03 2.93
N VAL A 105 8.65 19.55 1.74
CA VAL A 105 9.67 20.60 1.56
C VAL A 105 9.30 21.86 2.33
N VAL A 106 8.03 22.29 2.29
CA VAL A 106 7.56 23.45 3.05
C VAL A 106 7.70 23.22 4.55
N ILE A 107 7.30 22.05 5.07
CA ILE A 107 7.46 21.68 6.48
C ILE A 107 8.94 21.74 6.88
N ILE A 108 9.84 21.17 6.09
CA ILE A 108 11.28 21.20 6.36
C ILE A 108 11.79 22.64 6.45
N CYS A 109 11.38 23.52 5.52
CA CYS A 109 11.73 24.93 5.59
C CYS A 109 11.19 25.61 6.86
N GLN A 110 9.96 25.32 7.25
CA GLN A 110 9.39 25.89 8.49
C GLN A 110 10.14 25.42 9.73
N ILE A 111 10.51 24.13 9.81
CA ILE A 111 11.33 23.58 10.88
C ILE A 111 12.70 24.26 10.95
N LEU A 112 13.40 24.40 9.81
CA LEU A 112 14.76 24.93 9.77
C LEU A 112 14.84 26.43 10.06
N PHE A 113 13.88 27.23 9.56
CA PHE A 113 13.94 28.69 9.65
C PHE A 113 13.07 29.28 10.77
N LEU A 114 11.97 28.61 11.12
CA LEU A 114 10.98 29.14 12.06
C LEU A 114 10.88 28.31 13.35
N SER A 115 11.54 27.16 13.43
CA SER A 115 11.43 26.22 14.56
C SER A 115 9.98 25.85 14.92
N GLN A 116 9.13 25.78 13.91
CA GLN A 116 7.72 25.44 14.04
C GLN A 116 7.20 24.90 12.70
N TYR A 117 6.02 24.28 12.67
CA TYR A 117 5.28 24.02 11.44
C TYR A 117 3.77 24.14 11.68
N TYR A 118 3.01 24.44 10.63
CA TYR A 118 1.56 24.55 10.74
C TYR A 118 0.88 23.18 10.61
N MET A 119 -0.03 22.89 11.53
CA MET A 119 -0.82 21.66 11.54
C MET A 119 -1.64 21.46 10.25
N ALA A 120 -2.04 22.56 9.61
CA ALA A 120 -2.73 22.54 8.33
C ALA A 120 -2.01 21.67 7.28
N PHE A 121 -0.67 21.67 7.25
CA PHE A 121 0.08 20.83 6.30
C PHE A 121 -0.06 19.34 6.57
N LEU A 122 -0.15 18.93 7.84
CA LEU A 122 -0.44 17.53 8.20
C LEU A 122 -1.87 17.16 7.80
N ILE A 123 -2.85 18.02 8.09
CA ILE A 123 -4.25 17.81 7.70
C ILE A 123 -4.37 17.64 6.18
N TRP A 124 -3.78 18.55 5.40
CA TRP A 124 -3.79 18.47 3.93
C TRP A 124 -3.08 17.21 3.43
N SER A 125 -1.95 16.84 4.03
CA SER A 125 -1.22 15.60 3.69
C SER A 125 -2.09 14.36 3.94
N THR A 126 -2.72 14.25 5.11
CA THR A 126 -3.61 13.15 5.47
C THR A 126 -4.81 13.07 4.53
N VAL A 127 -5.51 14.18 4.30
CA VAL A 127 -6.70 14.22 3.43
C VAL A 127 -6.35 13.80 2.00
N ILE A 128 -5.30 14.36 1.40
CA ILE A 128 -4.94 14.06 0.02
C ILE A 128 -4.53 12.59 -0.13
N ASN A 129 -3.70 12.07 0.77
CA ASN A 129 -3.23 10.68 0.71
C ASN A 129 -4.36 9.67 0.94
N LEU A 130 -5.19 9.88 1.96
CA LEU A 130 -6.26 8.96 2.29
C LEU A 130 -7.38 8.99 1.24
N LEU A 131 -7.78 10.16 0.73
CA LEU A 131 -8.78 10.23 -0.34
C LEU A 131 -8.30 9.53 -1.62
N LEU A 132 -7.02 9.71 -1.98
CA LEU A 132 -6.44 9.01 -3.12
C LEU A 132 -6.43 7.49 -2.91
N THR A 133 -6.06 7.06 -1.71
CA THR A 133 -6.02 5.64 -1.31
C THR A 133 -7.40 5.00 -1.37
N ILE A 134 -8.40 5.64 -0.77
CA ILE A 134 -9.81 5.20 -0.80
C ILE A 134 -10.31 5.09 -2.24
N GLY A 135 -10.08 6.11 -3.07
CA GLY A 135 -10.52 6.12 -4.46
C GLY A 135 -9.89 4.99 -5.29
N LEU A 136 -8.58 4.76 -5.14
CA LEU A 136 -7.85 3.73 -5.89
C LEU A 136 -8.21 2.32 -5.42
N LEU A 137 -8.36 2.10 -4.10
CA LEU A 137 -8.82 0.83 -3.55
C LEU A 137 -10.25 0.52 -3.98
N GLY A 138 -11.15 1.50 -3.97
CA GLY A 138 -12.50 1.35 -4.49
C GLY A 138 -12.53 0.95 -5.97
N ILE A 139 -11.69 1.57 -6.80
CA ILE A 139 -11.55 1.20 -8.23
C ILE A 139 -11.01 -0.23 -8.37
N LEU A 140 -9.99 -0.59 -7.60
CA LEU A 140 -9.38 -1.93 -7.60
C LEU A 140 -10.39 -3.01 -7.18
N ALA A 141 -11.08 -2.79 -6.07
CA ALA A 141 -12.11 -3.67 -5.55
C ALA A 141 -13.24 -3.88 -6.57
N ARG A 142 -13.74 -2.79 -7.17
CA ARG A 142 -14.74 -2.85 -8.25
C ARG A 142 -14.25 -3.68 -9.43
N GLN A 143 -13.01 -3.48 -9.87
CA GLN A 143 -12.44 -4.22 -10.99
C GLN A 143 -12.30 -5.72 -10.68
N LEU A 144 -11.87 -6.08 -9.46
CA LEU A 144 -11.80 -7.47 -9.02
C LEU A 144 -13.19 -8.12 -8.92
N PHE A 145 -14.19 -7.40 -8.43
CA PHE A 145 -15.57 -7.89 -8.37
C PHE A 145 -16.14 -8.15 -9.77
N LEU A 146 -15.91 -7.23 -10.71
CA LEU A 146 -16.26 -7.45 -12.12
C LEU A 146 -15.57 -8.69 -12.67
N TRP A 147 -14.26 -8.85 -12.43
CA TRP A 147 -13.57 -10.06 -12.89
C TRP A 147 -14.10 -11.33 -12.25
N TYR A 148 -14.54 -11.30 -10.99
CA TYR A 148 -15.20 -12.44 -10.36
C TYR A 148 -16.52 -12.77 -11.08
N LEU A 149 -17.36 -11.78 -11.37
CA LEU A 149 -18.65 -11.97 -12.06
C LEU A 149 -18.49 -12.55 -13.47
N TYR A 150 -17.51 -12.09 -14.25
CA TYR A 150 -17.27 -12.59 -15.61
C TYR A 150 -16.57 -13.96 -15.64
N TYR A 151 -15.97 -14.41 -14.53
CA TYR A 151 -15.24 -15.67 -14.51
C TYR A 151 -16.16 -16.85 -14.24
N LYS A 152 -16.57 -17.55 -15.31
CA LYS A 152 -17.53 -18.68 -15.25
C LYS A 152 -17.20 -19.80 -14.24
N ARG A 153 -15.93 -19.98 -13.86
CA ARG A 153 -15.52 -21.06 -12.93
C ARG A 153 -15.59 -20.67 -11.46
N GLY A 154 -15.81 -19.39 -11.15
CA GLY A 154 -15.70 -18.85 -9.80
C GLY A 154 -14.25 -18.94 -9.29
N SER A 155 -13.68 -17.83 -8.83
CA SER A 155 -12.36 -17.84 -8.21
C SER A 155 -12.48 -17.28 -6.80
N PHE A 156 -12.43 -18.16 -5.81
CA PHE A 156 -12.42 -17.77 -4.41
C PHE A 156 -11.27 -16.79 -4.12
N VAL A 157 -10.11 -16.96 -4.78
CA VAL A 157 -8.98 -16.03 -4.66
C VAL A 157 -9.34 -14.61 -5.12
N ILE A 158 -10.02 -14.47 -6.27
CA ILE A 158 -10.44 -13.16 -6.78
C ILE A 158 -11.47 -12.53 -5.83
N LEU A 159 -12.43 -13.33 -5.36
CA LEU A 159 -13.45 -12.88 -4.43
C LEU A 159 -12.85 -12.43 -3.09
N SER A 160 -11.92 -13.20 -2.52
CA SER A 160 -11.25 -12.85 -1.27
C SER A 160 -10.45 -11.56 -1.38
N TYR A 161 -9.70 -11.36 -2.47
CA TYR A 161 -9.05 -10.06 -2.70
C TYR A 161 -10.07 -8.93 -2.87
N ALA A 162 -11.15 -9.15 -3.62
CA ALA A 162 -12.18 -8.13 -3.82
C ALA A 162 -12.79 -7.68 -2.48
N VAL A 163 -13.25 -8.64 -1.66
CA VAL A 163 -13.83 -8.37 -0.34
C VAL A 163 -12.79 -7.72 0.57
N GLY A 164 -11.56 -8.24 0.61
CA GLY A 164 -10.48 -7.67 1.41
C GLY A 164 -10.21 -6.19 1.08
N PHE A 165 -10.13 -5.84 -0.21
CA PHE A 165 -9.92 -4.45 -0.62
C PHE A 165 -11.14 -3.54 -0.44
N VAL A 166 -12.37 -4.06 -0.48
CA VAL A 166 -13.57 -3.29 -0.08
C VAL A 166 -13.47 -2.92 1.39
N ILE A 167 -13.19 -3.90 2.26
CA ILE A 167 -13.08 -3.67 3.70
C ILE A 167 -11.91 -2.72 3.98
N MET A 168 -10.76 -2.88 3.32
CA MET A 168 -9.62 -1.97 3.46
C MET A 168 -9.99 -0.53 3.08
N SER A 169 -10.76 -0.34 2.00
CA SER A 169 -11.25 0.98 1.59
C SER A 169 -12.19 1.60 2.63
N MET A 170 -13.01 0.80 3.29
CA MET A 170 -13.85 1.25 4.41
C MET A 170 -12.99 1.62 5.62
N THR A 171 -11.98 0.80 5.96
CA THR A 171 -11.01 1.07 7.03
C THR A 171 -10.29 2.40 6.83
N PHE A 172 -9.75 2.68 5.64
CA PHE A 172 -9.14 4.00 5.35
C PHE A 172 -10.13 5.17 5.40
N SER A 173 -11.41 4.92 5.11
CA SER A 173 -12.44 5.95 5.24
C SER A 173 -12.72 6.27 6.71
N LEU A 174 -12.74 5.25 7.58
CA LEU A 174 -12.84 5.44 9.03
C LEU A 174 -11.58 6.12 9.59
N ALA A 175 -10.39 5.71 9.14
CA ALA A 175 -9.13 6.35 9.53
C ALA A 175 -9.15 7.85 9.23
N LEU A 176 -9.61 8.26 8.05
CA LEU A 176 -9.73 9.66 7.69
C LEU A 176 -10.67 10.43 8.63
N LEU A 177 -11.81 9.83 9.02
CA LEU A 177 -12.76 10.45 9.93
C LEU A 177 -12.18 10.60 11.35
N ILE A 178 -11.53 9.54 11.84
CA ILE A 178 -10.87 9.55 13.16
C ILE A 178 -9.75 10.59 13.17
N ASP A 179 -8.87 10.58 12.18
CA ASP A 179 -7.76 11.53 12.07
C ASP A 179 -8.25 12.99 12.02
N LEU A 180 -9.27 13.28 11.20
CA LEU A 180 -9.84 14.63 11.11
C LEU A 180 -10.46 15.08 12.43
N HIS A 181 -11.14 14.19 13.15
CA HIS A 181 -11.66 14.48 14.47
C HIS A 181 -10.51 14.76 15.46
N SER A 182 -9.48 13.93 15.48
CA SER A 182 -8.33 14.10 16.37
C SER A 182 -7.49 15.34 16.04
N PHE A 183 -7.42 15.79 14.79
CA PHE A 183 -6.78 17.07 14.46
C PHE A 183 -7.56 18.28 14.98
N SER A 184 -8.89 18.18 15.09
CA SER A 184 -9.74 19.31 15.50
C SER A 184 -9.53 19.77 16.95
N SER A 185 -8.99 18.89 17.80
CA SER A 185 -8.68 19.18 19.19
C SER A 185 -7.23 19.67 19.41
N LYS A 186 -6.43 19.78 18.34
CA LYS A 186 -5.01 20.12 18.44
C LYS A 186 -4.72 21.59 18.07
N GLN A 187 -3.55 22.05 18.50
CA GLN A 187 -3.08 23.43 18.27
C GLN A 187 -2.68 23.66 16.80
N ASP A 188 -2.96 24.85 16.26
CA ASP A 188 -2.66 25.17 14.86
C ASP A 188 -1.17 25.16 14.51
N ILE A 189 -0.31 25.36 15.50
CA ILE A 189 1.15 25.46 15.35
C ILE A 189 1.81 24.42 16.24
N VAL A 190 2.72 23.66 15.66
CA VAL A 190 3.54 22.68 16.39
C VAL A 190 4.97 23.19 16.46
N THR A 191 5.54 23.12 17.66
CA THR A 191 6.90 23.56 18.00
C THR A 191 7.67 22.39 18.64
N PRO A 192 9.00 22.49 18.83
CA PRO A 192 9.77 21.49 19.59
C PRO A 192 9.28 21.24 21.02
N TYR A 193 8.51 22.19 21.58
CA TYR A 193 7.97 22.13 22.94
C TYR A 193 6.50 21.69 22.98
N SER A 194 5.88 21.49 21.83
CA SER A 194 4.50 21.01 21.75
C SER A 194 4.42 19.56 22.22
N GLU A 195 3.41 19.26 23.02
CA GLU A 195 3.20 17.93 23.57
C GLU A 195 2.79 16.93 22.49
N VAL A 196 3.41 15.75 22.49
CA VAL A 196 3.06 14.64 21.60
C VAL A 196 1.96 13.82 22.27
N VAL A 197 0.72 14.04 21.82
CA VAL A 197 -0.46 13.40 22.40
C VAL A 197 -1.11 12.49 21.36
N PHE A 198 -1.24 11.20 21.68
CA PHE A 198 -2.06 10.24 20.95
C PHE A 198 -3.52 10.31 21.39
N PRO A 199 -4.48 9.89 20.55
CA PRO A 199 -5.88 9.84 20.98
C PRO A 199 -6.06 8.89 22.16
N ASP A 200 -6.61 9.42 23.25
CA ASP A 200 -7.07 8.63 24.39
C ASP A 200 -8.46 8.08 24.05
N PHE A 201 -8.51 6.78 23.74
CA PHE A 201 -9.78 6.10 23.43
C PHE A 201 -10.53 5.63 24.67
N ASP A 202 -9.88 5.54 25.84
CA ASP A 202 -10.54 5.10 27.07
C ASP A 202 -11.51 6.17 27.59
N ASN A 203 -11.14 7.44 27.40
CA ASN A 203 -11.97 8.60 27.76
C ASN A 203 -12.68 9.25 26.56
N ALA A 204 -12.67 8.59 25.39
CA ALA A 204 -13.28 9.12 24.19
C ALA A 204 -14.82 9.12 24.22
N ASP A 205 -15.43 10.03 23.47
CA ASP A 205 -16.86 9.99 23.18
C ASP A 205 -17.25 8.63 22.57
N TRP A 206 -18.45 8.14 22.93
CA TRP A 206 -18.94 6.83 22.53
C TRP A 206 -18.86 6.57 21.00
N LEU A 207 -19.08 7.61 20.19
CA LEU A 207 -19.06 7.50 18.73
C LEU A 207 -17.64 7.29 18.20
N LEU A 208 -16.66 8.01 18.76
CA LEU A 208 -15.25 7.86 18.40
C LEU A 208 -14.73 6.48 18.82
N LEU A 209 -15.13 6.02 20.02
CA LEU A 209 -14.81 4.68 20.53
C LEU A 209 -15.35 3.58 19.61
N VAL A 210 -16.62 3.69 19.18
CA VAL A 210 -17.23 2.73 18.24
C VAL A 210 -16.49 2.74 16.89
N PHE A 211 -16.14 3.91 16.36
CA PHE A 211 -15.38 4.01 15.11
C PHE A 211 -13.99 3.39 15.23
N HIS A 212 -13.32 3.58 16.37
CA HIS A 212 -12.02 2.98 16.66
C HIS A 212 -12.08 1.44 16.64
N TYR A 213 -13.04 0.84 17.35
CA TYR A 213 -13.21 -0.62 17.33
C TYR A 213 -13.56 -1.15 15.93
N ILE A 214 -14.50 -0.49 15.22
CA ILE A 214 -14.84 -0.89 13.84
C ILE A 214 -13.61 -0.82 12.94
N TYR A 215 -12.80 0.23 13.07
CA TYR A 215 -11.55 0.39 12.34
C TYR A 215 -10.60 -0.78 12.59
N GLN A 216 -10.28 -1.09 13.86
CA GLN A 216 -9.33 -2.16 14.21
C GLN A 216 -9.80 -3.54 13.74
N TYR A 217 -11.07 -3.89 13.97
CA TYR A 217 -11.60 -5.18 13.52
C TYR A 217 -11.69 -5.26 11.99
N SER A 218 -12.07 -4.17 11.31
CA SER A 218 -12.13 -4.13 9.84
C SER A 218 -10.74 -4.27 9.22
N ASP A 219 -9.72 -3.63 9.79
CA ASP A 219 -8.33 -3.77 9.38
C ASP A 219 -7.87 -5.23 9.45
N LEU A 220 -8.09 -5.89 10.60
CA LEU A 220 -7.79 -7.33 10.76
C LEU A 220 -8.56 -8.21 9.78
N ILE A 221 -9.86 -7.99 9.61
CA ILE A 221 -10.69 -8.79 8.70
C ILE A 221 -10.18 -8.63 7.25
N SER A 222 -9.88 -7.40 6.83
CA SER A 222 -9.30 -7.13 5.51
C SER A 222 -7.99 -7.89 5.33
N PHE A 223 -7.11 -7.85 6.33
CA PHE A 223 -5.86 -8.58 6.33
C PHE A 223 -6.08 -10.08 6.16
N ILE A 224 -7.00 -10.68 6.93
CA ILE A 224 -7.31 -12.12 6.85
C ILE A 224 -7.79 -12.51 5.45
N PHE A 225 -8.62 -11.71 4.81
CA PHE A 225 -9.08 -11.97 3.44
C PHE A 225 -7.93 -11.93 2.42
N ILE A 226 -7.07 -10.91 2.50
CA ILE A 226 -5.89 -10.75 1.62
C ILE A 226 -4.85 -11.85 1.89
N TRP A 227 -4.68 -12.22 3.15
CA TRP A 227 -3.84 -13.33 3.60
C TRP A 227 -4.35 -14.66 3.09
N GLY A 228 -5.64 -14.95 3.23
CA GLY A 228 -6.26 -16.18 2.73
C GLY A 228 -6.10 -16.30 1.22
N ALA A 229 -6.32 -15.20 0.48
CA ALA A 229 -6.11 -15.15 -0.96
C ALA A 229 -4.65 -15.43 -1.34
N SER A 230 -3.69 -14.83 -0.65
CA SER A 230 -2.24 -15.02 -0.86
C SER A 230 -1.79 -16.44 -0.51
N ALA A 231 -2.28 -16.98 0.61
CA ALA A 231 -1.98 -18.34 1.04
C ALA A 231 -2.47 -19.39 0.03
N LEU A 232 -3.67 -19.20 -0.52
CA LEU A 232 -4.21 -20.05 -1.58
C LEU A 232 -3.41 -19.95 -2.88
N LEU A 233 -2.91 -18.76 -3.24
CA LEU A 233 -2.00 -18.60 -4.37
C LEU A 233 -0.68 -19.34 -4.15
N LEU A 234 -0.17 -19.37 -2.92
CA LEU A 234 1.09 -20.02 -2.58
C LEU A 234 0.96 -21.52 -2.29
N LEU A 235 -0.25 -22.06 -2.11
CA LEU A 235 -0.53 -23.45 -1.67
C LEU A 235 0.29 -24.52 -2.41
N HIS A 236 0.63 -24.29 -3.66
CA HIS A 236 1.42 -25.22 -4.45
C HIS A 236 2.89 -25.33 -4.00
N TYR A 237 3.49 -24.27 -3.46
CA TYR A 237 4.85 -24.30 -2.91
C TYR A 237 4.97 -25.22 -1.69
N ARG A 238 3.84 -25.63 -1.10
CA ARG A 238 3.77 -26.68 -0.07
C ARG A 238 4.54 -27.94 -0.47
N LYS A 239 4.45 -28.40 -1.72
CA LYS A 239 5.15 -29.62 -2.16
C LYS A 239 6.67 -29.47 -2.19
N ARG A 240 7.17 -28.26 -2.47
CA ARG A 240 8.61 -27.96 -2.57
C ARG A 240 9.22 -27.61 -1.21
N ILE A 241 8.50 -26.84 -0.40
CA ILE A 241 8.98 -26.31 0.89
C ILE A 241 8.72 -27.34 2.02
N GLY A 242 7.75 -28.23 1.85
CA GLY A 242 7.26 -29.15 2.88
C GLY A 242 6.07 -28.54 3.62
N LEU A 243 5.10 -29.40 4.01
CA LEU A 243 3.82 -28.97 4.60
C LEU A 243 4.00 -28.09 5.84
N VAL A 244 4.83 -28.52 6.79
CA VAL A 244 5.02 -27.82 8.07
C VAL A 244 5.72 -26.49 7.86
N LYS A 245 6.85 -26.49 7.14
CA LYS A 245 7.61 -25.26 6.84
C LYS A 245 6.77 -24.24 6.06
N PHE A 246 5.95 -24.71 5.13
CA PHE A 246 5.05 -23.87 4.36
C PHE A 246 4.04 -23.13 5.24
N TRP A 247 3.36 -23.85 6.12
CA TRP A 247 2.37 -23.23 7.01
C TRP A 247 3.00 -22.32 8.04
N ILE A 248 4.18 -22.65 8.58
CA ILE A 248 4.92 -21.75 9.49
C ILE A 248 5.21 -20.42 8.80
N VAL A 249 5.75 -20.43 7.58
CA VAL A 249 6.10 -19.20 6.85
C VAL A 249 4.86 -18.34 6.55
N ILE A 250 3.73 -18.97 6.22
CA ILE A 250 2.49 -18.25 5.90
C ILE A 250 1.75 -17.79 7.15
N SER A 251 1.75 -18.56 8.23
CA SER A 251 1.05 -18.19 9.46
C SER A 251 1.82 -17.16 10.27
N LEU A 252 3.15 -17.06 10.13
CA LEU A 252 3.97 -16.13 10.92
C LEU A 252 3.50 -14.66 10.80
N PRO A 253 3.29 -14.08 9.60
CA PRO A 253 2.72 -12.73 9.50
C PRO A 253 1.32 -12.60 10.10
N LEU A 254 0.49 -13.64 10.01
CA LEU A 254 -0.86 -13.61 10.58
C LEU A 254 -0.82 -13.63 12.11
N VAL A 255 0.03 -14.47 12.71
CA VAL A 255 0.23 -14.53 14.16
C VAL A 255 0.76 -13.19 14.68
N TYR A 256 1.72 -12.59 13.96
CA TYR A 256 2.22 -11.27 14.32
C TYR A 256 1.12 -10.20 14.24
N TYR A 257 0.31 -10.20 13.18
CA TYR A 257 -0.83 -9.31 13.06
C TYR A 257 -1.83 -9.48 14.20
N LEU A 258 -2.17 -10.71 14.57
CA LEU A 258 -3.04 -11.00 15.71
C LEU A 258 -2.44 -10.50 17.03
N GLY A 259 -1.11 -10.46 17.15
CA GLY A 259 -0.40 -9.86 18.28
C GLY A 259 -0.72 -8.37 18.48
N SER A 260 -1.09 -7.64 17.42
CA SER A 260 -1.40 -6.20 17.51
C SER A 260 -2.73 -5.90 18.21
N ILE A 261 -3.66 -6.86 18.25
CA ILE A 261 -4.99 -6.66 18.86
C ILE A 261 -5.09 -7.20 20.29
N VAL A 262 -3.99 -7.72 20.87
CA VAL A 262 -3.99 -8.38 22.18
C VAL A 262 -4.36 -7.41 23.31
N GLU A 263 -3.96 -6.15 23.20
CA GLU A 263 -4.36 -5.05 24.09
C GLU A 263 -5.85 -4.75 23.96
N VAL A 264 -6.33 -4.60 22.73
CA VAL A 264 -7.74 -4.30 22.40
C VAL A 264 -8.71 -5.34 22.96
N ILE A 265 -8.32 -6.62 22.97
CA ILE A 265 -9.14 -7.72 23.51
C ILE A 265 -8.94 -7.96 25.01
N GLY A 266 -8.11 -7.15 25.68
CA GLY A 266 -7.85 -7.24 27.12
C GLY A 266 -7.01 -8.45 27.55
N LEU A 267 -6.23 -9.04 26.64
CA LEU A 267 -5.35 -10.18 26.96
C LEU A 267 -3.96 -9.75 27.47
N TYR A 268 -3.53 -8.53 27.16
CA TYR A 268 -2.27 -7.96 27.65
C TYR A 268 -2.41 -6.44 27.74
N GLU A 269 -2.10 -5.88 28.91
CA GLU A 269 -2.12 -4.44 29.13
C GLU A 269 -0.74 -4.05 29.72
N PRO A 270 0.07 -3.24 29.01
CA PRO A 270 1.36 -2.81 29.52
C PRO A 270 1.21 -2.04 30.84
N GLN A 271 2.04 -2.36 31.85
CA GLN A 271 1.89 -1.79 33.20
C GLN A 271 2.92 -0.71 33.54
N SER A 272 3.88 -0.45 32.65
CA SER A 272 4.92 0.56 32.85
C SER A 272 5.28 1.24 31.55
N ASP A 273 5.82 2.46 31.61
CA ASP A 273 6.30 3.23 30.46
C ASP A 273 7.27 2.42 29.58
N THR A 274 8.11 1.60 30.22
CA THR A 274 9.05 0.73 29.49
C THR A 274 8.33 -0.38 28.73
N GLU A 275 7.32 -0.99 29.33
CA GLU A 275 6.48 -1.98 28.66
C GLU A 275 5.69 -1.35 27.51
N PHE A 276 5.10 -0.17 27.70
CA PHE A 276 4.41 0.58 26.65
C PHE A 276 5.35 0.85 25.47
N TYR A 277 6.55 1.37 25.73
CA TYR A 277 7.53 1.63 24.69
C TYR A 277 7.85 0.38 23.85
N PHE A 278 8.18 -0.75 24.49
CA PHE A 278 8.50 -1.98 23.76
C PHE A 278 7.30 -2.62 23.09
N PHE A 279 6.11 -2.53 23.69
CA PHE A 279 4.87 -3.05 23.12
C PHE A 279 4.49 -2.26 21.86
N TYR A 280 4.45 -0.93 21.93
CA TYR A 280 4.13 -0.08 20.79
C TYR A 280 5.18 -0.18 19.67
N LEU A 281 6.45 -0.35 20.02
CA LEU A 281 7.51 -0.65 19.06
C LEU A 281 7.30 -2.02 18.40
N TYR A 282 6.93 -3.05 19.15
CA TYR A 282 6.58 -4.36 18.61
C TYR A 282 5.38 -4.29 17.67
N ILE A 283 4.28 -3.61 18.02
CA ILE A 283 3.12 -3.57 17.12
C ILE A 283 3.38 -2.69 15.89
N SER A 284 4.26 -1.68 15.95
CA SER A 284 4.51 -0.77 14.80
C SER A 284 4.82 -1.47 13.45
N LEU A 285 5.34 -2.70 13.47
CA LEU A 285 5.74 -3.45 12.26
C LEU A 285 4.81 -4.63 11.92
N TYR A 286 3.66 -4.80 12.62
CA TYR A 286 2.77 -5.97 12.46
C TYR A 286 2.31 -6.15 11.00
N SER A 287 1.95 -5.05 10.34
CA SER A 287 1.40 -5.02 8.99
C SER A 287 2.47 -5.26 7.92
N ILE A 288 3.70 -4.80 8.17
CA ILE A 288 4.85 -4.88 7.25
C ILE A 288 5.19 -6.33 6.94
N ALA A 289 5.16 -7.21 7.94
CA ALA A 289 5.40 -8.64 7.75
C ALA A 289 4.41 -9.24 6.73
N GLY A 290 3.14 -8.85 6.82
CA GLY A 290 2.12 -9.26 5.86
C GLY A 290 2.34 -8.66 4.46
N GLY A 291 2.65 -7.36 4.38
CA GLY A 291 3.01 -6.68 3.14
C GLY A 291 4.14 -7.38 2.37
N ILE A 292 5.20 -7.76 3.08
CA ILE A 292 6.33 -8.53 2.53
C ILE A 292 5.86 -9.90 2.02
N MET A 293 5.05 -10.62 2.78
CA MET A 293 4.51 -11.91 2.36
C MET A 293 3.64 -11.79 1.10
N PHE A 294 2.76 -10.80 1.03
CA PHE A 294 1.94 -10.52 -0.13
C PHE A 294 2.82 -10.16 -1.34
N GLY A 295 3.82 -9.30 -1.16
CA GLY A 295 4.79 -8.98 -2.20
C GLY A 295 5.56 -10.20 -2.73
N ILE A 296 6.05 -11.06 -1.84
CA ILE A 296 6.75 -12.31 -2.19
C ILE A 296 5.85 -13.23 -3.02
N THR A 297 4.53 -13.24 -2.76
CA THR A 297 3.57 -14.02 -3.54
C THR A 297 3.62 -13.63 -5.03
N PHE A 298 3.54 -12.34 -5.33
CA PHE A 298 3.58 -11.84 -6.70
C PHE A 298 4.96 -11.92 -7.35
N ILE A 299 6.04 -11.72 -6.58
CA ILE A 299 7.41 -11.95 -7.07
C ILE A 299 7.61 -13.43 -7.44
N SER A 300 7.08 -14.35 -6.63
CA SER A 300 7.17 -15.79 -6.88
C SER A 300 6.42 -16.21 -8.14
N ILE A 301 5.32 -15.54 -8.45
CA ILE A 301 4.61 -15.68 -9.74
C ILE A 301 5.45 -15.10 -10.88
N ALA A 302 5.97 -13.88 -10.71
CA ALA A 302 6.78 -13.18 -11.71
C ALA A 302 8.00 -14.01 -12.16
N ARG A 303 8.63 -14.75 -11.23
CA ARG A 303 9.78 -15.63 -11.52
C ARG A 303 9.46 -16.83 -12.42
N LYS A 304 8.19 -17.22 -12.55
CA LYS A 304 7.74 -18.35 -13.38
C LYS A 304 7.22 -17.93 -14.77
N ILE A 305 7.24 -16.63 -15.07
CA ILE A 305 6.72 -16.08 -16.31
C ILE A 305 7.90 -15.64 -17.17
N ASP A 306 8.03 -16.23 -18.36
CA ASP A 306 9.10 -15.90 -19.30
C ASP A 306 8.90 -14.54 -19.98
N ASN A 307 7.65 -14.06 -20.05
CA ASN A 307 7.33 -12.78 -20.67
C ASN A 307 7.77 -11.59 -19.78
N PRO A 308 8.73 -10.75 -20.24
CA PRO A 308 9.31 -9.68 -19.42
C PRO A 308 8.32 -8.56 -19.10
N ARG A 309 7.27 -8.35 -19.91
CA ARG A 309 6.24 -7.34 -19.65
C ARG A 309 5.36 -7.75 -18.48
N ILE A 310 4.83 -8.98 -18.52
CA ILE A 310 3.99 -9.52 -17.45
C ILE A 310 4.79 -9.65 -16.15
N LYS A 311 6.06 -10.05 -16.24
CA LYS A 311 6.96 -10.06 -15.08
C LYS A 311 7.09 -8.67 -14.45
N GLY A 312 7.24 -7.62 -15.26
CA GLY A 312 7.23 -6.23 -14.79
C GLY A 312 5.92 -5.85 -14.10
N TYR A 313 4.77 -6.23 -14.66
CA TYR A 313 3.46 -5.96 -14.05
C TYR A 313 3.26 -6.66 -12.72
N MET A 314 3.70 -7.92 -12.59
CA MET A 314 3.66 -8.64 -11.31
C MET A 314 4.61 -8.01 -10.28
N THR A 315 5.75 -7.49 -10.73
CA THR A 315 6.69 -6.76 -9.87
C THR A 315 6.08 -5.45 -9.35
N LEU A 316 5.34 -4.73 -10.19
CA LEU A 316 4.55 -3.56 -9.77
C LEU A 316 3.53 -3.93 -8.69
N THR A 317 2.77 -5.00 -8.90
CA THR A 317 1.81 -5.50 -7.89
C THR A 317 2.53 -5.86 -6.58
N ALA A 318 3.69 -6.50 -6.64
CA ALA A 318 4.45 -6.83 -5.43
C ALA A 318 4.89 -5.59 -4.65
N PHE A 319 5.43 -4.58 -5.33
CA PHE A 319 5.82 -3.32 -4.70
C PHE A 319 4.63 -2.58 -4.12
N GLY A 320 3.50 -2.60 -4.81
CA GLY A 320 2.26 -2.04 -4.32
C GLY A 320 1.80 -2.68 -3.00
N PHE A 321 1.86 -4.00 -2.87
CA PHE A 321 1.51 -4.68 -1.61
C PHE A 321 2.46 -4.29 -0.48
N ILE A 322 3.77 -4.32 -0.74
CA ILE A 322 4.77 -4.04 0.30
C ILE A 322 4.61 -2.61 0.82
N LEU A 323 4.55 -1.63 -0.09
CA LEU A 323 4.43 -0.22 0.28
C LEU A 323 3.09 0.10 0.94
N LEU A 324 1.99 -0.51 0.47
CA LEU A 324 0.67 -0.28 1.05
C LEU A 324 0.63 -0.69 2.52
N TYR A 325 1.15 -1.86 2.84
CA TYR A 325 1.14 -2.37 4.21
C TYR A 325 2.16 -1.68 5.13
N ILE A 326 3.24 -1.12 4.59
CA ILE A 326 4.12 -0.20 5.33
C ILE A 326 3.40 1.11 5.65
N SER A 327 2.61 1.62 4.70
CA SER A 327 1.90 2.90 4.85
C SER A 327 0.60 2.77 5.65
N SER A 328 0.02 1.57 5.73
CA SER A 328 -1.32 1.33 6.28
C SER A 328 -1.48 1.73 7.75
N PRO A 329 -0.55 1.43 8.68
CA PRO A 329 -0.71 1.82 10.08
C PRO A 329 -0.35 3.29 10.35
N MET A 330 -0.01 4.07 9.32
CA MET A 330 0.48 5.43 9.50
C MET A 330 -0.66 6.42 9.75
N THR A 331 -0.54 7.16 10.84
CA THR A 331 -1.33 8.35 11.15
C THR A 331 -0.39 9.48 11.55
N LEU A 332 -0.78 10.72 11.28
CA LEU A 332 -0.05 11.92 11.69
C LEU A 332 -0.68 12.61 12.90
N VAL A 333 -1.69 11.99 13.51
CA VAL A 333 -2.43 12.56 14.62
C VAL A 333 -1.51 12.95 15.76
N ALA A 334 -0.50 12.15 16.09
CA ALA A 334 0.49 12.46 17.14
C ALA A 334 1.13 13.85 16.98
N SER A 335 1.20 14.40 15.75
CA SER A 335 1.69 15.76 15.47
C SER A 335 3.10 15.99 16.01
N THR A 336 3.98 15.04 15.69
CA THR A 336 5.35 14.98 16.18
C THR A 336 6.23 16.07 15.57
N TYR A 337 7.25 16.51 16.30
CA TYR A 337 8.23 17.48 15.78
C TYR A 337 9.62 16.84 15.64
N PRO A 338 10.17 16.68 14.42
CA PRO A 338 9.51 16.76 13.10
C PRO A 338 8.40 15.72 12.90
N PRO A 339 7.52 15.89 11.88
CA PRO A 339 6.37 15.02 11.67
C PRO A 339 6.78 13.69 11.00
N PHE A 340 7.44 12.82 11.79
CA PHE A 340 7.73 11.44 11.40
C PHE A 340 6.45 10.72 10.97
N GLY A 341 6.57 9.77 10.04
CA GLY A 341 5.44 9.07 9.43
C GLY A 341 4.85 9.77 8.20
N ILE A 342 5.13 11.06 7.95
CA ILE A 342 4.56 11.77 6.77
C ILE A 342 5.09 11.20 5.45
N ALA A 343 6.34 10.76 5.41
CA ALA A 343 6.95 10.12 4.25
C ALA A 343 6.33 8.74 4.00
N SER A 344 6.16 7.94 5.06
CA SER A 344 5.48 6.64 4.99
C SER A 344 4.03 6.79 4.52
N LEU A 345 3.25 7.70 5.13
CA LEU A 345 1.86 7.96 4.73
C LEU A 345 1.74 8.38 3.26
N SER A 346 2.71 9.15 2.76
CA SER A 346 2.73 9.64 1.38
C SER A 346 2.85 8.53 0.33
N PHE A 347 3.29 7.33 0.69
CA PHE A 347 3.33 6.19 -0.22
C PHE A 347 2.00 5.45 -0.36
N SER A 348 1.01 5.69 0.50
CA SER A 348 -0.28 4.99 0.51
C SER A 348 -0.99 5.03 -0.86
N GLY A 349 -1.25 6.22 -1.40
CA GLY A 349 -1.93 6.36 -2.69
C GLY A 349 -1.13 5.80 -3.87
N LEU A 350 0.19 6.02 -3.89
CA LEU A 350 1.07 5.47 -4.93
C LEU A 350 1.04 3.95 -4.90
N SER A 351 1.10 3.33 -3.72
CA SER A 351 1.11 1.88 -3.54
C SER A 351 -0.16 1.21 -4.07
N CYS A 352 -1.33 1.80 -3.81
CA CYS A 352 -2.61 1.38 -4.38
C CYS A 352 -2.63 1.49 -5.90
N TYR A 353 -2.01 2.55 -6.46
CA TYR A 353 -1.89 2.69 -7.90
C TYR A 353 -1.00 1.60 -8.51
N LEU A 354 0.14 1.26 -7.87
CA LEU A 354 1.02 0.18 -8.30
C LEU A 354 0.28 -1.16 -8.34
N LEU A 355 -0.50 -1.47 -7.30
CA LEU A 355 -1.37 -2.65 -7.24
C LEU A 355 -2.36 -2.69 -8.40
N LEU A 356 -3.11 -1.59 -8.56
CA LEU A 356 -4.16 -1.47 -9.54
C LEU A 356 -3.62 -1.59 -10.97
N ILE A 357 -2.60 -0.82 -11.32
CA ILE A 357 -2.05 -0.83 -12.68
C ILE A 357 -1.30 -2.13 -12.98
N GLY A 358 -0.63 -2.73 -11.99
CA GLY A 358 0.06 -4.02 -12.14
C GLY A 358 -0.91 -5.16 -12.44
N LEU A 359 -1.98 -5.30 -11.64
CA LEU A 359 -3.01 -6.32 -11.86
C LEU A 359 -3.78 -6.09 -13.15
N TYR A 360 -4.18 -4.84 -13.44
CA TYR A 360 -4.91 -4.52 -14.65
C TYR A 360 -4.09 -4.76 -15.93
N SER A 361 -2.83 -4.33 -15.94
CA SER A 361 -1.92 -4.53 -17.08
C SER A 361 -1.67 -6.02 -17.35
N THR A 362 -1.57 -6.81 -16.27
CA THR A 362 -1.50 -8.27 -16.36
C THR A 362 -2.74 -8.84 -17.03
N ALA A 363 -3.94 -8.46 -16.58
CA ALA A 363 -5.19 -8.96 -17.12
C ALA A 363 -5.34 -8.67 -18.62
N ILE A 364 -5.05 -7.45 -19.06
CA ILE A 364 -5.07 -7.06 -20.48
C ILE A 364 -4.09 -7.88 -21.31
N SER A 365 -2.85 -8.02 -20.84
CA SER A 365 -1.83 -8.75 -21.60
C SER A 365 -2.22 -10.23 -21.80
N LEU A 366 -2.99 -10.80 -20.88
CA LEU A 366 -3.46 -12.18 -20.91
C LEU A 366 -4.77 -12.36 -21.70
N SER A 367 -5.60 -11.33 -21.79
CA SER A 367 -6.82 -11.36 -22.60
C SER A 367 -6.47 -11.40 -24.09
N GLN A 368 -5.49 -10.60 -24.51
CA GLN A 368 -5.13 -10.39 -25.92
C GLN A 368 -4.39 -11.56 -26.58
N HIS A 369 -3.67 -12.38 -25.80
CA HIS A 369 -2.78 -13.41 -26.36
C HIS A 369 -3.11 -14.81 -25.83
N ALA A 370 -3.93 -15.56 -26.58
CA ALA A 370 -4.32 -16.93 -26.20
C ALA A 370 -3.12 -17.88 -26.05
N GLN A 371 -2.09 -17.75 -26.91
CA GLN A 371 -0.86 -18.52 -26.81
C GLN A 371 -0.04 -18.15 -25.56
N LEU A 372 0.03 -16.86 -25.21
CA LEU A 372 0.71 -16.39 -24.00
C LEU A 372 -0.02 -16.88 -22.74
N ARG A 373 -1.37 -16.83 -22.72
CA ARG A 373 -2.19 -17.40 -21.66
C ARG A 373 -1.95 -18.91 -21.52
N LYS A 374 -1.91 -19.65 -22.64
CA LYS A 374 -1.62 -21.10 -22.63
C LYS A 374 -0.19 -21.39 -22.16
N ALA A 375 0.80 -20.62 -22.60
CA ALA A 375 2.19 -20.74 -22.17
C ALA A 375 2.33 -20.49 -20.67
N ILE A 376 1.68 -19.45 -20.15
CA ILE A 376 1.66 -19.14 -18.71
C ILE A 376 0.95 -20.23 -17.93
N ARG A 377 -0.20 -20.74 -18.40
CA ARG A 377 -0.88 -21.88 -17.75
C ARG A 377 -0.04 -23.16 -17.75
N ASN A 378 0.82 -23.35 -18.74
CA ASN A 378 1.73 -24.48 -18.78
C ASN A 378 2.96 -24.26 -17.89
N SER A 379 3.45 -23.02 -17.74
CA SER A 379 4.59 -22.68 -16.87
C SER A 379 4.20 -22.51 -15.40
N ILE A 380 2.91 -22.29 -15.14
CA ILE A 380 2.32 -22.04 -13.83
C ILE A 380 1.25 -23.10 -13.54
N ASN A 381 1.48 -23.97 -12.54
CA ASN A 381 0.52 -25.03 -12.16
C ASN A 381 -0.93 -24.55 -12.04
N GLU A 382 -1.90 -25.42 -12.38
CA GLU A 382 -3.33 -25.08 -12.56
C GLU A 382 -4.01 -24.34 -11.39
N GLN A 383 -3.47 -24.40 -10.17
CA GLN A 383 -3.98 -23.62 -9.04
C GLN A 383 -3.55 -22.14 -9.06
N HIS A 384 -2.30 -21.85 -9.45
CA HIS A 384 -1.79 -20.48 -9.58
C HIS A 384 -2.43 -19.75 -10.78
N SER A 385 -2.82 -20.51 -11.80
CA SER A 385 -3.48 -19.96 -12.97
C SER A 385 -4.87 -19.40 -12.60
N ARG A 386 -5.49 -19.77 -11.47
CA ARG A 386 -6.87 -19.33 -11.18
C ARG A 386 -7.04 -17.82 -10.99
N LEU A 387 -6.05 -17.12 -10.42
CA LEU A 387 -6.08 -15.65 -10.39
C LEU A 387 -5.74 -15.09 -11.78
N ILE A 388 -4.64 -15.55 -12.37
CA ILE A 388 -4.06 -15.02 -13.61
C ILE A 388 -4.96 -15.31 -14.84
N ASP A 389 -5.34 -16.56 -15.04
CA ASP A 389 -6.38 -16.99 -16.00
C ASP A 389 -7.72 -16.35 -15.67
N GLY A 390 -8.06 -16.22 -14.39
CA GLY A 390 -9.32 -15.61 -13.96
C GLY A 390 -9.45 -14.17 -14.45
N ILE A 391 -8.48 -13.31 -14.10
CA ILE A 391 -8.49 -11.91 -14.52
C ILE A 391 -8.34 -11.77 -16.05
N GLY A 392 -7.52 -12.61 -16.69
CA GLY A 392 -7.31 -12.57 -18.14
C GLY A 392 -8.52 -13.03 -18.95
N MET A 393 -9.18 -14.12 -18.53
CA MET A 393 -10.40 -14.64 -19.18
C MET A 393 -11.60 -13.73 -18.94
N SER A 394 -11.72 -13.17 -17.74
CA SER A 394 -12.79 -12.21 -17.44
C SER A 394 -12.64 -10.92 -18.23
N GLU A 395 -11.42 -10.42 -18.39
CA GLU A 395 -11.18 -9.25 -19.24
C GLU A 395 -11.45 -9.56 -20.72
N LEU A 396 -11.07 -10.76 -21.20
CA LEU A 396 -11.42 -11.21 -22.55
C LEU A 396 -12.94 -11.27 -22.76
N GLN A 397 -13.68 -11.88 -21.84
CA GLN A 397 -15.14 -11.97 -21.94
C GLN A 397 -15.77 -10.57 -21.94
N ARG A 398 -15.30 -9.68 -21.06
CA ARG A 398 -15.76 -8.29 -21.00
C ARG A 398 -15.53 -7.53 -22.30
N GLU A 399 -14.39 -7.74 -22.97
CA GLU A 399 -14.13 -7.14 -24.28
C GLU A 399 -15.04 -7.71 -25.38
N ILE A 400 -15.31 -9.03 -25.35
CA ILE A 400 -16.22 -9.68 -26.29
C ILE A 400 -17.64 -9.10 -26.13
N ASP A 401 -18.16 -9.03 -24.91
CA ASP A 401 -19.51 -8.52 -24.63
C ASP A 401 -19.63 -7.05 -25.06
N LYS A 402 -18.64 -6.21 -24.74
CA LYS A 402 -18.61 -4.80 -25.18
C LYS A 402 -18.68 -4.63 -26.70
N ARG A 403 -18.13 -5.57 -27.49
CA ARG A 403 -18.15 -5.50 -28.96
C ARG A 403 -19.41 -6.11 -29.57
N ILE A 404 -19.93 -7.19 -28.99
CA ILE A 404 -21.03 -7.97 -29.57
C ILE A 404 -22.40 -7.43 -29.14
N THR A 405 -22.60 -7.05 -27.88
CA THR A 405 -23.91 -6.59 -27.37
C THR A 405 -24.52 -5.45 -28.19
N PRO A 406 -23.76 -4.41 -28.61
CA PRO A 406 -24.30 -3.33 -29.45
C PRO A 406 -24.68 -3.78 -30.87
N LEU A 407 -24.05 -4.86 -31.38
CA LEU A 407 -24.34 -5.40 -32.71
C LEU A 407 -25.59 -6.27 -32.72
N VAL A 408 -25.86 -6.97 -31.61
CA VAL A 408 -27.06 -7.80 -31.42
C VAL A 408 -28.30 -6.95 -31.17
N GLN A 409 -28.18 -5.83 -30.44
CA GLN A 409 -29.28 -4.90 -30.18
C GLN A 409 -29.68 -4.01 -31.38
N ARG A 410 -28.90 -4.03 -32.46
CA ARG A 410 -29.18 -3.28 -33.71
C ARG A 410 -29.86 -4.13 -34.80
N ARG A 411 -30.12 -5.40 -34.53
CA ARG A 411 -31.02 -6.26 -35.31
C ARG A 411 -32.35 -6.35 -34.58
#